data_AF-A0AA43ULT3-F1
#
_entry.id   AF-A0AA43ULT3-F1
#
_cell.length_a   1.000
_cell.length_b   1.000
_cell.length_c   1.000
_cell.angle_alpha   90.00
_cell.angle_beta   90.00
_cell.angle_gamma   90.00
#
_symmetry.space_group_name_H-M   'P 1'
#
loop_
_entity.id
_entity.type
_entity.pdbx_description
1 polymer ?
#
loop_
_entity_poly.entity_id
_entity_poly.type
_entity_poly.pdbx_seq_one_letter_code
_entity_poly.pdbx_strand_id
1 'polypeptide(L)' 'ALAGAVETLLILDSKVRAQDMDDVVRAVESQKGSVIVVSEQHDGGKSLAALGGMGAILRYRV' A
#
# COMPACT_ATOMS: atom_id res chain seq x y z
N ALA A 1 2.38 15.55 1.89
CA ALA A 1 1.24 15.15 2.74
C ALA A 1 0.10 14.58 1.88
N LEU A 2 0.27 13.36 1.35
CA LEU A 2 -0.79 12.63 0.62
C LEU A 2 -1.45 11.53 1.46
N ALA A 3 -0.84 11.17 2.59
CA ALA A 3 -1.28 10.03 3.39
C ALA A 3 -2.70 10.17 3.98
N GLY A 4 -3.22 11.40 4.12
CA GLY A 4 -4.58 11.65 4.64
C GLY A 4 -5.69 11.40 3.63
N ALA A 5 -5.32 11.36 2.35
CA ALA A 5 -6.25 11.01 1.28
C ALA A 5 -6.30 9.50 1.04
N VAL A 6 -5.40 8.69 1.63
CA VAL A 6 -5.37 7.25 1.39
C VAL A 6 -6.49 6.56 2.17
N GLU A 7 -7.36 5.87 1.44
CA GLU A 7 -8.39 4.99 1.99
C GLU A 7 -7.81 3.59 2.22
N THR A 8 -7.20 3.02 1.19
CA THR A 8 -6.61 1.67 1.23
C THR A 8 -5.23 1.70 0.57
N LEU A 9 -4.18 1.30 1.31
CA LEU A 9 -2.85 1.05 0.78
C LEU A 9 -2.70 -0.44 0.46
N LEU A 10 -2.29 -0.77 -0.77
CA LEU A 10 -1.92 -2.12 -1.20
C LEU A 10 -0.41 -2.21 -1.34
N ILE A 11 0.20 -3.23 -0.73
CA ILE A 11 1.64 -3.43 -0.75
C ILE A 11 2.00 -4.90 -0.88
N LEU A 12 3.06 -5.21 -1.61
CA LEU A 12 3.58 -6.57 -1.66
C LEU A 12 4.35 -6.95 -0.39
N ASP A 13 4.19 -8.19 0.05
CA ASP A 13 4.92 -8.77 1.18
C ASP A 13 6.45 -8.72 1.01
N SER A 14 6.95 -8.78 -0.23
CA SER A 14 8.35 -8.61 -0.60
C SER A 14 8.84 -7.17 -0.35
N LYS A 15 7.98 -6.16 -0.57
CA LYS A 15 8.31 -4.74 -0.47
C LYS A 15 8.31 -4.23 0.97
N VAL A 16 7.41 -4.74 1.82
CA VAL A 16 7.34 -4.38 3.24
C VAL A 16 8.71 -4.57 3.93
N ARG A 17 9.38 -5.69 3.67
CA ARG A 17 10.66 -6.04 4.29
C ARG A 17 11.87 -5.28 3.74
N ALA A 18 11.81 -4.81 2.49
CA ALA A 18 12.98 -4.31 1.78
C ALA A 18 13.12 -2.77 1.83
N GLN A 19 12.04 -2.04 2.13
CA GLN A 19 11.96 -0.59 1.90
C GLN A 19 11.61 0.21 3.15
N ASP A 20 11.64 -0.40 4.34
CA ASP A 20 11.37 0.24 5.64
C ASP A 20 10.09 1.10 5.59
N MET A 21 9.01 0.50 5.10
CA MET A 21 7.74 1.19 4.84
C MET A 21 6.90 1.45 6.08
N ASP A 22 7.46 1.22 7.26
CA ASP A 22 6.83 1.41 8.56
C ASP A 22 6.26 2.82 8.71
N ASP A 23 6.99 3.84 8.26
CA ASP A 23 6.52 5.24 8.35
C ASP A 23 5.28 5.49 7.48
N VAL A 24 5.22 4.88 6.30
CA VAL A 24 4.07 5.02 5.38
C VAL A 24 2.86 4.27 5.91
N VAL A 25 3.07 3.04 6.40
CA VAL A 25 2.03 2.22 7.03
C VAL A 25 1.45 2.95 8.23
N ARG A 26 2.32 3.40 9.15
CA ARG A 26 1.91 4.18 10.34
C ARG A 26 1.18 5.46 9.97
N ALA A 27 1.62 6.16 8.92
CA ALA A 27 0.94 7.37 8.45
C ALA A 27 -0.48 7.07 7.94
N VAL A 28 -0.66 6.00 7.16
CA VAL A 28 -1.99 5.60 6.65
C VAL A 28 -2.89 5.16 7.80
N GLU A 29 -2.39 4.34 8.73
CA GLU A 29 -3.13 3.89 9.91
C GLU A 29 -3.52 5.06 10.83
N SER A 30 -2.60 6.00 11.08
CA SER A 30 -2.86 7.21 11.89
C SER A 30 -3.99 8.06 11.31
N GLN A 31 -4.18 8.03 9.99
CA GLN A 31 -5.24 8.75 9.29
C GLN A 31 -6.51 7.92 9.11
N LYS A 32 -6.61 6.76 9.78
CA LYS A 32 -7.73 5.80 9.69
C LYS A 32 -7.89 5.19 8.29
N GLY A 33 -6.80 5.09 7.53
CA GLY A 33 -6.76 4.29 6.31
C GLY A 33 -6.49 2.82 6.61
N SER A 34 -6.78 1.95 5.65
CA SER A 34 -6.52 0.51 5.73
C SER A 34 -5.25 0.14 4.98
N VAL A 35 -4.55 -0.90 5.43
CA VAL A 35 -3.36 -1.44 4.76
C VAL A 35 -3.58 -2.92 4.47
N ILE A 36 -3.42 -3.31 3.20
CA ILE A 36 -3.55 -4.68 2.72
C ILE A 36 -2.20 -5.13 2.19
N VAL A 37 -1.64 -6.17 2.81
CA VAL A 37 -0.44 -6.84 2.33
C VAL A 37 -0.86 -7.98 1.39
N VAL A 38 -0.36 -7.95 0.16
CA VAL A 38 -0.67 -8.92 -0.89
C VAL A 38 0.55 -9.79 -1.13
N SER A 39 0.36 -11.11 -1.22
CA SER A 39 1.43 -12.02 -1.60
C SER A 39 1.62 -12.04 -3.12
N GLU A 40 2.87 -11.99 -3.56
CA GLU A 40 3.27 -12.14 -4.97
C GLU A 40 2.85 -13.48 -5.61
N GLN A 41 2.51 -14.48 -4.79
CA GLN A 41 2.11 -15.81 -5.27
C GLN A 41 0.70 -15.83 -5.89
N HIS A 42 -0.16 -14.87 -5.54
CA HIS A 42 -1.50 -14.76 -6.11
C HIS A 42 -1.50 -13.83 -7.33
N ASP A 43 -2.47 -14.00 -8.23
CA ASP A 43 -2.54 -13.22 -9.48
C ASP A 43 -2.71 -11.72 -9.24
N GLY A 44 -3.41 -11.33 -8.16
CA GLY A 44 -3.47 -9.94 -7.71
C GLY A 44 -2.12 -9.38 -7.30
N GLY A 45 -1.27 -10.19 -6.66
CA GLY A 45 0.10 -9.82 -6.29
C GLY A 45 1.00 -9.66 -7.52
N LYS A 46 0.92 -10.57 -8.49
CA LYS A 46 1.65 -10.45 -9.76
C LYS A 46 1.28 -9.18 -10.52
N SER A 47 -0.02 -8.84 -10.53
CA SER A 47 -0.51 -7.61 -11.15
C SER A 47 0.01 -6.38 -10.42
N LEU A 48 -0.03 -6.37 -9.09
CA LEU A 48 0.52 -5.28 -8.27
C LEU A 48 2.03 -5.14 -8.45
N ALA A 49 2.76 -6.26 -8.60
CA ALA A 49 4.20 -6.27 -8.89
C ALA A 49 4.51 -5.60 -10.23
N ALA A 50 3.71 -5.87 -11.27
CA ALA A 50 3.84 -5.22 -12.58
C ALA A 50 3.60 -3.70 -12.52
N LEU A 51 2.84 -3.22 -11.52
CA LEU A 51 2.61 -1.80 -11.25
C LEU A 51 3.70 -1.15 -10.37
N GLY A 52 4.73 -1.91 -9.97
CA GLY A 52 5.83 -1.44 -9.12
C GLY A 52 5.78 -1.93 -7.67
N GLY A 53 4.77 -2.73 -7.32
CA GLY A 53 4.66 -3.43 -6.04
C GLY A 53 3.96 -2.66 -4.92
N MET A 54 3.37 -1.51 -5.25
CA MET A 54 2.56 -0.69 -4.35
C MET A 54 1.43 0.00 -5.11
N GLY A 55 0.31 0.21 -4.43
CA GLY A 55 -0.83 0.96 -4.95
C GLY A 55 -1.67 1.55 -3.83
N ALA A 56 -2.46 2.57 -4.12
CA ALA A 56 -3.34 3.17 -3.13
C ALA A 56 -4.68 3.56 -3.76
N ILE A 57 -5.76 3.30 -3.02
CA ILE A 57 -7.10 3.83 -3.28
C ILE A 57 -7.25 5.07 -2.41
N LEU A 58 -7.67 6.17 -3.03
CA LEU A 58 -7.83 7.46 -2.37
C LEU A 58 -9.31 7.76 -2.10
N ARG A 59 -9.58 8.39 -0.97
CA ARG A 59 -10.91 8.84 -0.53
C ARG A 59 -11.48 9.92 -1.44
N TYR A 60 -10.59 10.72 -2.01
CA TYR A 60 -10.91 11.85 -2.87
C TYR A 60 -9.99 11.85 -4.07
N ARG A 61 -10.51 12.37 -5.18
CA ARG A 61 -9.70 12.59 -6.38
C ARG A 61 -8.65 13.66 -6.07
N VAL A 62 -7.40 13.33 -6.34
CA VAL A 62 -6.26 14.28 -6.37
C VAL A 62 -6.12 14.92 -7.74
#